data_AF-A0AAD4GGD5-F1
#
_entry.id   AF-A0AAD4GGD5-F1
#
_cell.length_a   1.000
_cell.length_b   1.000
_cell.length_c   1.000
_cell.angle_alpha   90.00
_cell.angle_beta   90.00
_cell.angle_gamma   90.00
#
_symmetry.space_group_name_H-M   'P 1'
#
loop_
_entity.id
_entity.type
_entity.pdbx_description
1 polymer ?
#
loop_
_entity_poly.entity_id
_entity_poly.type
_entity_poly.pdbx_seq_one_letter_code
_entity_poly.pdbx_strand_id
1 'polypeptide(L)'
;PPNTVVWSPTLQSELETEALYGIENNVKAVGAQIPSPDTSDNSYVTGALHTHSPASIRCRWTGSGHIEGCGTQITRENVPAHFQRFHGIRKMKEDVLVCCQWDGCHKRLRRKNFVRHIREHHMGHPRRKKCLSGN
;
A
#
# COMPACT_ATOMS: atom_id res chain seq x y z
N PRO A 1 43.62 17.11 29.88
CA PRO A 1 43.79 16.09 28.81
C PRO A 1 44.79 14.99 29.20
N PRO A 2 44.64 13.73 28.74
CA PRO A 2 43.44 13.05 28.27
C PRO A 2 43.16 11.77 29.08
N ASN A 3 41.89 11.45 29.28
CA ASN A 3 41.48 10.12 29.74
C ASN A 3 40.99 9.38 28.50
N THR A 4 41.87 8.54 27.93
CA THR A 4 41.62 7.69 26.77
C THR A 4 41.01 6.37 27.24
N VAL A 5 39.71 6.18 27.03
CA VAL A 5 39.10 4.85 27.06
C VAL A 5 38.98 4.37 25.62
N VAL A 6 39.75 3.31 25.38
CA VAL A 6 40.01 2.61 24.14
C VAL A 6 38.73 1.90 23.66
N TRP A 7 38.37 2.11 22.40
CA TRP A 7 37.41 1.27 21.69
C TRP A 7 38.06 -0.08 21.40
N SER A 8 37.42 -1.17 21.80
CA SER A 8 37.78 -2.53 21.35
C SER A 8 36.79 -2.99 20.28
N PRO A 9 37.27 -3.34 19.07
CA PRO A 9 36.49 -3.98 18.02
C PRO A 9 36.99 -5.39 17.72
N THR A 10 36.19 -6.42 18.02
CA THR A 10 36.30 -7.76 17.40
C THR A 10 34.92 -8.41 17.54
N LEU A 11 34.09 -8.60 16.49
CA LEU A 11 34.18 -9.66 15.46
C LEU A 11 34.55 -11.00 16.13
N GLN A 12 33.83 -12.11 16.01
CA GLN A 12 32.88 -12.58 15.01
C GLN A 12 32.42 -13.98 15.49
N SER A 13 31.21 -14.42 15.13
CA SER A 13 30.89 -15.83 14.76
C SER A 13 31.01 -16.88 15.89
N GLU A 14 30.07 -17.78 16.20
CA GLU A 14 29.19 -18.65 15.41
C GLU A 14 28.26 -19.29 16.45
N LEU A 15 26.95 -19.45 16.16
CA LEU A 15 26.08 -20.55 16.65
C LEU A 15 24.58 -20.20 16.51
N GLU A 16 24.09 -19.85 15.32
CA GLU A 16 22.65 -20.05 15.02
C GLU A 16 22.50 -20.48 13.55
N THR A 17 23.02 -21.67 13.25
CA THR A 17 22.69 -22.43 12.05
C THR A 17 21.48 -23.32 12.34
N GLU A 18 20.50 -23.24 11.43
CA GLU A 18 19.57 -24.31 11.04
C GLU A 18 18.24 -24.44 11.81
N ALA A 19 17.21 -23.77 11.28
CA ALA A 19 15.86 -24.33 11.25
C ALA A 19 15.16 -23.93 9.94
N LEU A 20 15.52 -24.72 8.94
CA LEU A 20 14.89 -25.00 7.66
C LEU A 20 13.40 -24.62 7.51
N TYR A 21 13.17 -23.75 6.54
CA TYR A 21 12.19 -23.89 5.44
C TYR A 21 11.23 -25.10 5.53
N GLY A 22 9.99 -24.84 5.92
CA GLY A 22 8.86 -25.77 5.79
C GLY A 22 7.67 -25.05 5.15
N ILE A 23 7.61 -25.07 3.81
CA ILE A 23 6.44 -24.63 3.04
C ILE A 23 5.76 -25.89 2.49
N GLU A 24 4.67 -26.32 3.11
CA GLU A 24 3.73 -27.23 2.45
C GLU A 24 2.58 -26.41 1.84
N ASN A 25 2.66 -26.26 0.52
CA ASN A 25 1.59 -25.69 -0.30
C ASN A 25 0.44 -26.70 -0.39
N ASN A 26 -0.71 -26.39 0.22
CA ASN A 26 -1.94 -27.15 0.04
C ASN A 26 -3.00 -26.30 -0.66
N VAL A 27 -2.84 -26.12 -1.97
CA VAL A 27 -3.91 -25.64 -2.85
C VAL A 27 -4.83 -26.81 -3.17
N LYS A 28 -5.84 -27.03 -2.32
CA LYS A 28 -7.01 -27.82 -2.72
C LYS A 28 -7.81 -27.04 -3.75
N ALA A 29 -7.64 -27.44 -5.00
CA ALA A 29 -8.56 -27.16 -6.08
C ALA A 29 -9.94 -27.76 -5.74
N VAL A 30 -10.95 -26.90 -5.64
CA VAL A 30 -12.36 -27.29 -5.72
C VAL A 30 -12.98 -26.51 -6.86
N GLY A 31 -13.42 -27.25 -7.87
CA GLY A 31 -13.97 -26.73 -9.10
C GLY A 31 -15.26 -25.96 -8.88
N ALA A 32 -15.39 -24.86 -9.63
CA ALA A 32 -16.67 -24.26 -9.94
C ALA A 32 -16.75 -24.16 -11.47
N GLN A 33 -17.60 -24.99 -12.04
CA GLN A 33 -18.12 -24.83 -13.40
C GLN A 33 -18.87 -23.50 -13.46
N ILE A 34 -18.52 -22.65 -14.44
CA ILE A 34 -19.39 -21.56 -14.87
C ILE A 34 -19.77 -21.86 -16.32
N PRO A 35 -21.08 -21.90 -16.67
CA PRO A 35 -21.55 -22.24 -18.00
C PRO A 35 -21.23 -21.13 -19.01
N SER A 36 -20.89 -21.54 -20.23
CA SER A 36 -20.83 -20.69 -21.42
C SER A 36 -22.17 -20.01 -21.67
N PRO A 37 -22.21 -18.69 -21.90
CA PRO A 37 -23.31 -18.07 -22.63
C PRO A 37 -22.93 -17.94 -24.11
N ASP A 38 -23.79 -18.52 -24.93
CA ASP A 38 -23.83 -18.45 -26.38
C ASP A 38 -23.86 -17.00 -26.90
N THR A 39 -23.40 -16.88 -28.13
CA THR A 39 -23.35 -15.73 -29.01
C THR A 39 -24.60 -14.85 -28.99
N SER A 40 -24.40 -13.54 -28.83
CA SER A 40 -25.28 -12.55 -29.44
C SER A 40 -24.46 -11.31 -29.77
N ASP A 41 -24.19 -11.20 -31.06
CA ASP A 41 -23.58 -10.08 -31.74
C ASP A 41 -24.48 -8.84 -31.55
N ASN A 42 -23.96 -7.82 -30.88
CA ASN A 42 -24.46 -6.48 -31.14
C ASN A 42 -23.33 -5.46 -31.03
N SER A 43 -22.77 -5.21 -32.21
CA SER A 43 -21.79 -4.21 -32.52
C SER A 43 -22.46 -2.83 -32.61
N TYR A 44 -22.19 -1.97 -31.62
CA TYR A 44 -22.32 -0.52 -31.78
C TYR A 44 -21.17 0.20 -31.07
N VAL A 45 -20.12 0.41 -31.87
CA VAL A 45 -19.50 1.72 -32.17
C VAL A 45 -19.44 2.75 -31.03
N THR A 46 -18.19 3.02 -30.63
CA THR A 46 -17.62 4.24 -30.00
C THR A 46 -18.11 4.70 -28.63
N GLY A 47 -17.20 4.68 -27.65
CA GLY A 47 -17.23 5.66 -26.56
C GLY A 47 -16.49 5.26 -25.29
N ALA A 48 -15.23 5.71 -25.18
CA ALA A 48 -14.37 5.69 -23.99
C ALA A 48 -13.81 4.32 -23.55
N LEU A 49 -12.50 4.14 -23.81
CA LEU A 49 -11.64 3.36 -22.93
C LEU A 49 -11.82 3.91 -21.51
N HIS A 50 -12.68 3.26 -20.72
CA HIS A 50 -12.58 3.37 -19.28
C HIS A 50 -11.24 2.75 -18.91
N THR A 51 -10.22 3.60 -18.73
CA THR A 51 -9.00 3.22 -18.05
C THR A 51 -9.43 2.74 -16.67
N HIS A 52 -9.70 1.45 -16.54
CA HIS A 52 -10.08 0.83 -15.29
C HIS A 52 -8.87 0.97 -14.38
N SER A 53 -8.89 2.01 -13.54
CA SER A 53 -7.96 2.12 -12.42
C SER A 53 -8.00 0.79 -11.68
N PRO A 54 -6.84 0.19 -11.36
CA PRO A 54 -6.82 -1.14 -10.79
C PRO A 54 -7.65 -1.14 -9.51
N ALA A 55 -8.52 -2.15 -9.35
CA ALA A 55 -9.43 -2.29 -8.21
C ALA A 55 -8.69 -2.31 -6.85
N SER A 56 -7.37 -2.55 -6.89
CA SER A 56 -6.48 -2.51 -5.74
C SER A 56 -5.04 -2.19 -6.17
N ILE A 57 -4.24 -1.67 -5.25
CA ILE A 57 -2.82 -1.39 -5.43
C ILE A 57 -2.00 -1.99 -4.30
N ARG A 58 -0.68 -2.17 -4.48
CA ARG A 58 0.21 -2.52 -3.38
C ARG A 58 0.53 -1.30 -2.53
N CYS A 59 0.41 -1.44 -1.21
CA CYS A 59 0.85 -0.44 -0.25
C CYS A 59 2.38 -0.32 -0.30
N ARG A 60 2.89 0.89 -0.57
CA ARG A 60 4.33 1.18 -0.59
C ARG A 60 4.77 2.04 0.61
N TRP A 61 4.13 1.82 1.76
CA TRP A 61 4.49 2.52 2.98
C TRP A 61 5.83 1.98 3.52
N THR A 62 6.79 2.86 3.80
CA THR A 62 8.16 2.48 4.18
C THR A 62 8.47 2.68 5.67
N GLY A 63 7.75 3.55 6.39
CA GLY A 63 8.12 3.89 7.75
C GLY A 63 7.49 3.06 8.86
N SER A 64 7.00 1.85 8.55
CA SER A 64 6.53 0.88 9.57
C SER A 64 7.66 0.05 10.20
N GLY A 65 8.93 0.41 9.97
CA GLY A 65 10.09 -0.34 10.50
C GLY A 65 10.47 -1.57 9.67
N HIS A 66 9.78 -1.82 8.55
CA HIS A 66 10.12 -2.88 7.60
C HIS A 66 11.08 -2.32 6.54
N ILE A 67 12.20 -3.03 6.33
CA ILE A 67 13.23 -2.65 5.33
C ILE A 67 12.64 -2.59 3.91
N GLU A 68 11.69 -3.46 3.59
CA GLU A 68 11.10 -3.57 2.24
C GLU A 68 9.76 -2.82 2.05
N GLY A 69 9.27 -2.14 3.10
CA GLY A 69 7.94 -1.52 3.11
C GLY A 69 6.79 -2.53 3.22
N CYS A 70 5.55 -2.03 3.14
CA CYS A 70 4.35 -2.82 3.50
C CYS A 70 3.99 -3.94 2.51
N GLY A 71 3.98 -3.68 1.21
CA GLY A 71 3.65 -4.64 0.14
C GLY A 71 2.18 -5.09 0.04
N THR A 72 1.37 -4.95 1.09
CA THR A 72 -0.02 -5.46 1.16
C THR A 72 -0.94 -4.82 0.12
N GLN A 73 -1.81 -5.62 -0.49
CA GLN A 73 -2.80 -5.15 -1.45
C GLN A 73 -3.94 -4.39 -0.73
N ILE A 74 -4.19 -3.15 -1.16
CA ILE A 74 -5.21 -2.26 -0.60
C ILE A 74 -6.21 -1.84 -1.68
N THR A 75 -7.50 -1.81 -1.31
CA THR A 75 -8.62 -1.29 -2.10
C THR A 75 -9.07 0.05 -1.53
N ARG A 76 -9.91 0.78 -2.27
CA ARG A 76 -10.36 2.12 -1.87
C ARG A 76 -11.13 2.10 -0.54
N GLU A 77 -11.88 1.03 -0.32
CA GLU A 77 -12.73 0.79 0.85
C GLU A 77 -11.88 0.42 2.07
N ASN A 78 -10.82 -0.37 1.87
CA ASN A 78 -10.01 -0.91 2.95
C ASN A 78 -8.87 0.02 3.41
N VAL A 79 -8.55 1.09 2.66
CA VAL A 79 -7.51 2.09 3.02
C VAL A 79 -7.54 2.47 4.50
N PRO A 80 -8.63 3.04 5.07
CA PRO A 80 -8.62 3.50 6.46
C PRO A 80 -8.30 2.37 7.45
N ALA A 81 -8.90 1.19 7.25
CA ALA A 81 -8.68 0.03 8.11
C ALA A 81 -7.23 -0.49 8.00
N HIS A 82 -6.67 -0.51 6.80
CA HIS A 82 -5.30 -0.91 6.54
C HIS A 82 -4.30 -0.03 7.31
N PHE A 83 -4.38 1.29 7.15
CA PHE A 83 -3.46 2.22 7.84
C PHE A 83 -3.63 2.23 9.36
N GLN A 84 -4.84 1.95 9.85
CA GLN A 84 -5.10 1.80 11.28
C GLN A 84 -4.44 0.55 11.86
N ARG A 85 -4.49 -0.57 11.13
CA ARG A 85 -4.03 -1.89 11.59
C ARG A 85 -2.53 -2.09 11.40
N PHE A 86 -1.99 -1.69 10.25
CA PHE A 86 -0.61 -2.00 9.85
C PHE A 86 0.37 -0.84 10.03
N HIS A 87 -0.11 0.40 10.09
CA HIS A 87 0.76 1.59 10.15
C HIS A 87 0.52 2.47 11.38
N GLY A 88 -0.28 1.99 12.34
CA GLY A 88 -0.47 2.66 13.63
C GLY A 88 -1.14 4.02 13.53
N ILE A 89 -1.74 4.39 12.39
CA ILE A 89 -2.40 5.68 12.19
C ILE A 89 -3.81 5.66 12.81
N ARG A 90 -3.87 5.35 14.11
CA ARG A 90 -5.08 5.14 14.91
C ARG A 90 -5.06 6.04 16.14
N LYS A 91 -6.24 6.41 16.65
CA LYS A 91 -6.40 7.17 17.90
C LYS A 91 -5.65 8.51 17.95
N MET A 92 -5.40 9.14 16.79
CA MET A 92 -4.81 10.48 16.69
C MET A 92 -5.91 11.53 16.58
N LYS A 93 -5.73 12.71 17.17
CA LYS A 93 -6.64 13.85 16.96
C LYS A 93 -6.62 14.26 15.48
N GLU A 94 -7.73 14.79 14.99
CA GLU A 94 -7.93 15.07 13.56
C GLU A 94 -6.93 16.07 12.95
N ASP A 95 -6.48 17.04 13.74
CA ASP A 95 -5.54 18.08 13.32
C ASP A 95 -4.07 17.71 13.55
N VAL A 96 -3.78 16.53 14.10
CA VAL A 96 -2.40 16.03 14.22
C VAL A 96 -1.82 15.86 12.82
N LEU A 97 -0.59 16.35 12.65
CA LEU A 97 0.16 16.17 11.42
C LEU A 97 0.72 14.76 11.34
N VAL A 98 0.35 14.06 10.27
CA VAL A 98 0.91 12.77 9.86
C VAL A 98 1.86 13.02 8.70
N CYS A 99 3.04 12.40 8.73
CA CYS A 99 3.94 12.38 7.59
C CYS A 99 3.56 11.19 6.69
N CYS A 100 3.31 11.44 5.41
CA CYS A 100 3.09 10.37 4.44
C CYS A 100 4.43 9.68 4.14
N GLN A 101 4.60 8.46 4.63
CA GLN A 101 5.79 7.63 4.35
C GLN A 101 5.52 6.65 3.20
N TRP A 102 4.62 7.00 2.30
CA TRP A 102 4.54 6.32 1.02
C TRP A 102 5.82 6.61 0.25
N ASP A 103 6.35 5.60 -0.43
CA ASP A 103 7.55 5.70 -1.26
C ASP A 103 7.56 6.97 -2.14
N GLY A 104 8.55 7.84 -1.89
CA GLY A 104 8.73 9.12 -2.59
C GLY A 104 7.80 10.29 -2.21
N CYS A 105 6.88 10.16 -1.24
CA CYS A 105 5.89 11.21 -0.97
C CYS A 105 6.29 12.24 0.10
N HIS A 106 6.58 11.80 1.33
CA HIS A 106 7.02 12.63 2.47
C HIS A 106 6.16 13.88 2.81
N LYS A 107 4.93 13.97 2.28
CA LYS A 107 4.04 15.11 2.52
C LYS A 107 3.53 15.10 3.97
N ARG A 108 3.57 16.26 4.63
CA ARG A 108 2.96 16.45 5.97
C ARG A 108 1.52 16.94 5.81
N LEU A 109 0.57 16.26 6.44
CA LEU A 109 -0.84 16.57 6.32
C LEU A 109 -1.60 16.25 7.60
N ARG A 110 -2.71 16.96 7.84
CA ARG A 110 -3.59 16.67 8.97
C ARG A 110 -4.19 15.27 8.84
N ARG A 111 -4.37 14.57 9.96
CA ARG A 111 -4.92 13.20 10.01
C ARG A 111 -6.25 13.06 9.27
N LYS A 112 -7.13 14.08 9.36
CA LYS A 112 -8.41 14.10 8.62
C LYS A 112 -8.25 14.08 7.10
N ASN A 113 -7.17 14.64 6.58
CA ASN A 113 -6.87 14.69 5.15
C ASN A 113 -6.08 13.48 4.67
N PHE A 114 -5.57 12.64 5.58
CA PHE A 114 -4.65 11.56 5.28
C PHE A 114 -5.21 10.52 4.31
N VAL A 115 -6.39 9.96 4.61
CA VAL A 115 -7.01 8.91 3.77
C VAL A 115 -7.31 9.43 2.37
N ARG A 116 -7.76 10.69 2.27
CA ARG A 116 -8.01 11.33 0.99
C ARG A 116 -6.72 11.46 0.17
N HIS A 117 -5.65 11.91 0.80
CA HIS A 117 -4.34 12.04 0.16
C HIS A 117 -3.87 10.70 -0.41
N ILE A 118 -3.98 9.59 0.34
CA ILE A 118 -3.59 8.26 -0.18
C ILE A 118 -4.39 7.89 -1.43
N ARG A 119 -5.73 8.04 -1.38
CA ARG A 119 -6.60 7.69 -2.52
C ARG A 119 -6.30 8.55 -3.75
N GLU A 120 -6.14 9.86 -3.58
CA GLU A 120 -5.95 10.77 -4.70
C GLU A 120 -4.53 10.71 -5.29
N HIS A 121 -3.50 10.62 -4.45
CA HIS A 121 -2.10 10.70 -4.90
C HIS A 121 -1.44 9.36 -5.17
N HIS A 122 -1.86 8.28 -4.50
CA HIS A 122 -1.19 6.98 -4.63
C HIS A 122 -2.04 5.91 -5.31
N MET A 123 -3.37 5.99 -5.21
CA MET A 123 -4.27 5.03 -5.86
C MET A 123 -4.71 5.45 -7.26
N GLY A 124 -4.18 6.55 -7.82
CA GLY A 124 -4.54 6.98 -9.17
C GLY A 124 -6.01 7.39 -9.30
N HIS A 125 -6.62 7.92 -8.23
CA HIS A 125 -7.94 8.55 -8.29
C HIS A 125 -7.81 10.06 -8.19
N PRO A 126 -7.20 10.76 -9.17
CA PRO A 126 -7.22 12.20 -9.17
C PRO A 126 -8.69 12.63 -9.19
N ARG A 127 -9.10 13.41 -8.18
CA ARG A 127 -10.40 14.06 -8.22
C ARG A 127 -10.44 14.87 -9.51
N ARG A 128 -11.41 14.60 -10.40
CA ARG A 128 -11.59 15.42 -11.60
C ARG A 128 -11.66 16.87 -11.12
N LYS A 129 -10.68 17.68 -11.54
CA LYS A 129 -10.76 19.13 -11.33
C LYS A 129 -12.05 19.54 -12.05
N LYS A 130 -12.96 20.26 -11.38
CA LYS A 130 -14.08 20.90 -12.09
C LYS A 130 -13.41 21.74 -13.18
N CYS A 131 -13.67 21.46 -14.45
CA CYS A 131 -13.40 22.43 -15.49
C CYS A 131 -14.18 23.67 -15.08
N LEU A 132 -13.47 24.75 -14.74
CA LEU A 132 -14.06 26.08 -14.74
C LEU A 132 -14.35 26.35 -16.21
N SER A 133 -15.57 26.01 -16.67
CA SER A 133 -16.10 26.53 -17.92
C SER A 133 -16.10 28.05 -17.78
N GLY A 134 -15.20 28.70 -18.52
CA GLY A 134 -15.10 30.15 -18.57
C GLY A 134 -16.39 30.79 -19.07
N ASN A 135 -16.61 32.02 -18.60
CA ASN A 135 -17.67 32.95 -18.98
C ASN A 135 -17.93 33.03 -20.48
#